data_AF-A0A3D4N312-F1
#
_entry.id   AF-A0A3D4N312-F1
#
_cell.length_a   1.000
_cell.length_b   1.000
_cell.length_c   1.000
_cell.angle_alpha   90.00
_cell.angle_beta   90.00
_cell.angle_gamma   90.00
#
_symmetry.space_group_name_H-M   'P 1'
#
loop_
_entity.id
_entity.type
_entity.pdbx_description
1 polymer ?
#
loop_
_entity_poly.entity_id
_entity_poly.type
_entity_poly.pdbx_seq_one_letter_code
_entity_poly.pdbx_strand_id
1 'polypeptide(L)'
;KVSSGWHEGKNDYIPFIKYFLGIVLNCYRDLEDRLGSVDRKSTPYEIVQTAVGNTLGVFTKAQILELCPSIGSSSVEAALKQLKEEGFILRQGGGRNTTYVRNPAHS
;
A
#
# COMPACT_ATOMS: atom_id res chain seq x y z
N LYS A 1 -26.59 -23.83 37.54
CA LYS A 1 -26.30 -25.16 38.14
C LYS A 1 -24.80 -25.22 38.36
N VAL A 2 -24.38 -25.21 39.62
CA VAL A 2 -22.98 -25.08 40.06
C VAL A 2 -22.20 -26.34 39.69
N SER A 3 -20.97 -26.12 39.22
CA SER A 3 -19.90 -27.09 38.98
C SER A 3 -20.00 -28.37 39.82
N SER A 4 -20.35 -29.47 39.16
CA SER A 4 -20.11 -30.82 39.67
C SER A 4 -19.06 -31.44 38.76
N GLY A 5 -17.79 -31.41 39.19
CA GLY A 5 -16.67 -31.98 38.42
C GLY A 5 -15.30 -31.31 38.59
N TRP A 6 -15.19 -30.19 39.32
CA TRP A 6 -13.92 -29.46 39.51
C TRP A 6 -12.79 -30.28 40.19
N HIS A 7 -13.10 -31.45 40.77
CA HIS A 7 -12.15 -32.26 41.53
C HIS A 7 -11.67 -33.56 40.85
N GLU A 8 -12.12 -33.90 39.64
CA GLU A 8 -11.75 -35.19 39.01
C GLU A 8 -10.56 -35.13 38.04
N GLY A 9 -9.91 -33.97 37.84
CA GLY A 9 -8.72 -33.88 36.97
C GLY A 9 -8.96 -34.22 35.49
N LYS A 10 -10.21 -34.49 35.11
CA LYS A 10 -10.68 -34.86 33.76
C LYS A 10 -11.14 -33.67 32.92
N ASN A 11 -10.85 -32.44 33.35
CA ASN A 11 -11.27 -31.27 32.60
C ASN A 11 -10.30 -31.08 31.43
N ASP A 12 -10.76 -31.41 30.23
CA ASP A 12 -10.00 -31.16 29.02
C ASP A 12 -10.07 -29.66 28.69
N TYR A 13 -8.98 -28.94 29.00
CA TYR A 13 -8.86 -27.51 28.72
C TYR A 13 -8.43 -27.22 27.27
N ILE A 14 -8.11 -28.25 26.47
CA ILE A 14 -7.68 -28.10 25.07
C ILE A 14 -8.70 -27.30 24.23
N PRO A 15 -10.04 -27.53 24.33
CA PRO A 15 -11.02 -26.75 23.58
C PRO A 15 -11.00 -25.26 23.95
N PHE A 16 -10.85 -24.94 25.24
CA PHE A 16 -10.78 -23.57 25.72
C PHE A 16 -9.50 -22.87 25.23
N ILE A 17 -8.34 -23.54 25.33
CA ILE A 17 -7.05 -22.99 24.88
C ILE A 17 -7.08 -22.73 23.38
N LYS A 18 -7.60 -23.68 22.57
CA LYS A 18 -7.75 -23.50 21.12
C LYS A 18 -8.64 -22.32 20.76
N TYR A 19 -9.79 -22.21 21.45
CA TYR A 19 -10.72 -21.11 21.24
C TYR A 19 -10.11 -19.75 21.61
N PHE A 20 -9.43 -19.68 22.76
CA PHE A 20 -8.75 -18.47 23.21
C PHE A 20 -7.64 -18.02 22.26
N LEU A 21 -6.79 -18.95 21.81
CA LEU A 21 -5.76 -18.67 20.81
C LEU A 21 -6.37 -18.22 19.48
N GLY A 22 -7.52 -18.78 19.08
CA GLY A 22 -8.27 -18.35 17.91
C GLY A 22 -8.78 -16.90 18.03
N ILE A 23 -9.29 -16.52 19.19
CA ILE A 23 -9.69 -15.13 19.48
C ILE A 23 -8.48 -14.20 19.37
N VAL A 24 -7.39 -14.51 20.08
CA VAL A 24 -6.17 -13.69 20.08
C VAL A 24 -5.64 -13.51 18.66
N LEU A 25 -5.53 -14.59 17.89
CA LEU A 25 -5.07 -14.56 16.50
C LEU A 25 -5.98 -13.70 15.60
N ASN A 26 -7.29 -13.82 15.74
CA ASN A 26 -8.23 -13.00 14.96
C ASN A 26 -8.15 -11.53 15.35
N CYS A 27 -7.99 -11.20 16.63
CA CYS A 27 -7.77 -9.83 17.08
C CYS A 27 -6.46 -9.25 16.50
N TYR A 28 -5.38 -10.04 16.43
CA TYR A 28 -4.14 -9.60 15.81
C TYR A 28 -4.30 -9.32 14.31
N ARG A 29 -5.06 -10.14 13.57
CA ARG A 29 -5.33 -9.92 12.14
C ARG A 29 -6.22 -8.71 11.88
N ASP A 30 -7.29 -8.54 12.65
CA ASP A 30 -8.17 -7.35 12.55
C ASP A 30 -7.41 -6.08 12.92
N LEU A 31 -6.50 -6.15 13.90
CA LEU A 31 -5.60 -5.05 14.23
C LEU A 31 -4.60 -4.78 13.10
N GLU A 32 -4.01 -5.81 12.50
CA GLU A 32 -3.09 -5.66 11.36
C GLU A 32 -3.79 -5.05 10.14
N ASP A 33 -5.05 -5.40 9.86
CA ASP A 33 -5.82 -4.81 8.76
C ASP A 33 -6.10 -3.31 9.01
N ARG A 34 -6.46 -2.97 10.25
CA ARG A 34 -6.69 -1.59 10.68
C ARG A 34 -5.39 -0.77 10.74
N LEU A 35 -4.28 -1.36 11.16
CA LEU A 35 -2.96 -0.71 11.22
C LEU A 35 -2.27 -0.66 9.85
N GLY A 36 -2.46 -1.67 8.99
CA GLY A 36 -1.97 -1.67 7.62
C GLY A 36 -2.60 -0.56 6.78
N SER A 37 -3.82 -0.15 7.15
CA SER A 37 -4.50 1.03 6.61
C SER A 37 -4.09 2.36 7.27
N VAL A 38 -3.36 2.33 8.40
CA VAL A 38 -2.96 3.51 9.16
C VAL A 38 -1.44 3.68 9.09
N ASP A 39 -1.00 4.61 8.24
CA ASP A 39 0.29 5.30 8.37
C ASP A 39 1.56 4.56 7.91
N ARG A 40 1.56 3.95 6.73
CA ARG A 40 2.74 4.15 5.87
C ARG A 40 2.55 5.48 5.17
N LYS A 41 3.23 6.54 5.64
CA LYS A 41 3.38 7.75 4.84
C LYS A 41 3.96 7.33 3.50
N SER A 42 3.12 7.32 2.46
CA SER A 42 3.56 6.96 1.12
C SER A 42 4.75 7.85 0.77
N THR A 43 5.84 7.23 0.36
CA THR A 43 7.02 7.99 -0.05
C THR A 43 6.64 8.85 -1.26
N PRO A 44 7.35 9.98 -1.51
CA PRO A 44 7.08 10.77 -2.71
C PRO A 44 7.14 9.96 -4.00
N TYR A 45 7.97 8.91 -4.03
CA TYR A 45 8.02 7.96 -5.13
C TYR A 45 6.71 7.17 -5.27
N GLU A 46 6.21 6.55 -4.21
CA GLU A 46 4.97 5.76 -4.22
C GLU A 46 3.74 6.61 -4.59
N ILE A 47 3.68 7.85 -4.10
CA ILE A 47 2.63 8.82 -4.45
C ILE A 47 2.62 9.06 -5.96
N VAL A 48 3.79 9.34 -6.53
CA VAL A 48 3.91 9.62 -7.98
C VAL A 48 3.68 8.36 -8.80
N GLN A 49 4.17 7.20 -8.37
CA GLN A 49 3.93 5.93 -9.02
C GLN A 49 2.44 5.61 -9.10
N THR A 50 1.70 5.84 -8.01
CA THR A 50 0.25 5.67 -7.95
C THR A 50 -0.47 6.66 -8.87
N ALA A 51 -0.09 7.95 -8.85
CA ALA A 51 -0.67 8.97 -9.72
C ALA A 51 -0.46 8.65 -11.21
N VAL A 52 0.76 8.25 -11.58
CA VAL A 52 1.10 7.79 -12.93
C VAL A 52 0.31 6.52 -13.31
N GLY A 53 0.22 5.55 -12.39
CA GLY A 53 -0.53 4.30 -12.57
C GLY A 53 -2.00 4.54 -12.89
N ASN A 54 -2.61 5.53 -12.23
CA ASN A 54 -4.00 5.94 -12.43
C ASN A 54 -4.21 6.84 -13.65
N THR A 55 -3.13 7.36 -14.25
CA THR A 55 -3.23 8.21 -15.44
C THR A 55 -3.40 7.36 -16.70
N LEU A 56 -4.38 7.72 -17.53
CA LEU A 56 -4.66 7.09 -18.81
C LEU A 56 -4.01 7.87 -19.95
N GLY A 57 -3.34 7.16 -20.86
CA GLY A 57 -2.71 7.77 -22.03
C GLY A 57 -1.46 8.59 -21.71
N VAL A 58 -1.23 9.62 -22.52
CA VAL A 58 -0.06 10.50 -22.44
C VAL A 58 -0.30 11.59 -21.41
N PHE A 59 0.69 11.86 -20.57
CA PHE A 59 0.61 12.88 -19.52
C PHE A 59 1.85 13.74 -19.43
N THR A 60 1.70 14.93 -18.84
CA THR A 60 2.75 15.91 -18.61
C THR A 60 3.18 15.90 -17.15
N LYS A 61 4.36 16.46 -16.87
CA LYS A 61 4.81 16.72 -15.50
C LYS A 61 3.81 17.57 -14.72
N ALA A 62 3.22 18.60 -15.35
CA ALA A 62 2.28 19.51 -14.71
C ALA A 62 1.02 18.76 -14.23
N GLN A 63 0.48 17.86 -15.06
CA GLN A 63 -0.68 17.04 -14.70
C GLN A 63 -0.37 16.12 -13.49
N ILE A 64 0.81 15.48 -13.45
CA ILE A 64 1.18 14.65 -12.30
C ILE A 64 1.35 15.49 -11.03
N LEU A 65 1.87 16.70 -11.15
CA LEU A 65 2.03 17.62 -10.03
C LEU A 65 0.67 18.07 -9.46
N GLU A 66 -0.32 18.31 -10.31
CA GLU A 66 -1.71 18.59 -9.89
C GLU A 66 -2.34 17.41 -9.13
N LEU A 67 -1.99 16.17 -9.50
CA LEU A 67 -2.45 14.95 -8.81
C LEU A 67 -1.72 14.67 -7.50
N CYS A 68 -0.60 15.35 -7.21
CA CYS A 68 0.25 15.10 -6.05
C CYS A 68 0.39 16.35 -5.15
N PRO A 69 -0.69 16.92 -4.60
CA PRO A 69 -0.64 18.17 -3.84
C PRO A 69 0.11 18.07 -2.50
N SER A 70 0.41 16.85 -2.03
CA SER A 70 1.10 16.58 -0.76
C SER A 70 2.63 16.63 -0.85
N ILE A 71 3.20 16.73 -2.05
CA ILE A 71 4.66 16.73 -2.27
C ILE A 71 5.08 17.86 -3.23
N GLY A 72 6.32 18.35 -3.08
CA GLY A 72 6.84 19.46 -3.90
C GLY A 72 7.24 19.04 -5.32
N SER A 73 7.36 20.02 -6.23
CA SER A 73 7.78 19.81 -7.63
C SER A 73 9.08 19.01 -7.76
N SER A 74 10.07 19.31 -6.91
CA SER A 74 11.36 18.62 -6.94
C SER A 74 11.23 17.13 -6.61
N SER A 75 10.35 16.77 -5.68
CA SER A 75 10.06 15.37 -5.34
C SER A 75 9.36 14.65 -6.48
N VAL A 76 8.40 15.31 -7.14
CA VAL A 76 7.72 14.78 -8.33
C VAL A 76 8.73 14.52 -9.46
N GLU A 77 9.65 15.46 -9.70
CA GLU A 77 10.70 15.32 -10.71
C GLU A 77 11.65 14.16 -10.43
N ALA A 78 12.10 14.03 -9.17
CA ALA A 78 12.96 12.94 -8.74
C ALA A 78 12.29 11.58 -8.95
N ALA A 79 11.02 11.46 -8.55
CA ALA A 79 10.24 10.24 -8.73
C ALA A 79 9.99 9.92 -10.21
N LEU A 80 9.60 10.90 -11.04
CA LEU A 80 9.43 10.69 -12.49
C LEU A 80 10.74 10.29 -13.17
N LYS A 81 11.88 10.84 -12.73
CA LYS A 81 13.19 10.44 -13.22
C LYS A 81 13.47 8.97 -12.88
N GLN A 82 13.23 8.56 -11.64
CA GLN A 82 13.42 7.19 -11.20
C GLN A 82 12.50 6.21 -11.93
N LEU A 83 11.20 6.50 -12.05
CA LEU A 83 10.23 5.68 -12.79
C LEU A 83 10.61 5.52 -14.27
N LYS A 84 11.25 6.53 -14.86
CA LYS A 84 11.78 6.45 -16.23
C LYS A 84 13.01 5.54 -16.30
N GLU A 85 13.93 5.64 -15.33
CA GLU A 85 15.14 4.79 -15.26
C GLU A 85 14.79 3.32 -15.04
N GLU A 86 13.77 3.04 -14.24
CA GLU A 86 13.21 1.70 -14.01
C GLU A 86 12.38 1.18 -15.20
N GLY A 87 12.07 2.04 -16.17
CA GLY A 87 11.26 1.69 -17.32
C GLY A 87 9.77 1.55 -17.04
N PHE A 88 9.26 2.04 -15.90
CA PHE A 88 7.82 2.13 -15.62
C PHE A 88 7.11 3.12 -16.55
N ILE A 89 7.80 4.20 -16.94
CA ILE A 89 7.33 5.20 -17.90
C ILE A 89 8.32 5.42 -19.03
N LEU A 90 7.80 5.77 -20.19
CA LEU A 90 8.56 6.15 -21.37
C LEU A 90 8.37 7.65 -21.62
N ARG A 91 9.46 8.33 -21.96
CA ARG A 91 9.41 9.73 -22.39
C ARG A 91 8.92 9.80 -23.84
N GLN A 92 7.94 10.66 -24.10
CA GLN A 92 7.46 10.97 -25.44
C GLN A 92 7.70 12.46 -25.74
N GLY A 93 8.37 12.74 -26.85
CA GLY A 93 8.76 14.10 -27.27
C GLY A 93 10.01 14.66 -26.56
N GLY A 94 10.37 15.90 -26.90
CA GLY A 94 11.55 16.60 -26.38
C GLY A 94 11.28 18.10 -26.13
N GLY A 95 12.06 18.71 -25.23
CA GLY A 95 11.97 20.14 -24.91
C GLY A 95 10.89 20.51 -23.89
N ARG A 96 10.31 21.72 -24.01
CA ARG A 96 9.32 22.31 -23.08
C ARG A 96 8.02 21.50 -22.95
N ASN A 97 7.64 20.74 -23.98
CA ASN A 97 6.47 19.86 -23.98
C ASN A 97 6.87 18.39 -23.81
N THR A 98 7.76 18.11 -22.84
CA THR A 98 8.06 16.72 -22.52
C THR A 98 6.82 16.05 -21.94
N THR A 99 6.41 14.96 -22.57
CA THR A 99 5.31 14.10 -22.11
C THR A 99 5.82 12.72 -21.77
N TYR A 100 4.99 11.95 -21.07
CA TYR A 100 5.30 10.61 -20.63
C TYR A 100 4.10 9.71 -20.91
N VAL A 101 4.36 8.43 -21.10
CA VAL A 101 3.36 7.38 -21.21
C VAL A 101 3.81 6.19 -20.38
N ARG A 102 2.87 5.45 -19.80
CA ARG A 102 3.21 4.21 -19.08
C ARG A 102 3.81 3.20 -20.06
N ASN A 103 4.83 2.47 -19.62
CA ASN A 103 5.42 1.41 -20.43
C ASN A 103 4.47 0.21 -20.45
N PRO A 104 3.93 -0.19 -21.62
CA PRO A 104 3.03 -1.34 -21.71
C PRO A 104 3.73 -2.67 -21.36
N ALA A 105 5.07 -2.72 -21.42
CA ALA A 105 5.85 -3.91 -21.06
C ALA A 105 6.10 -4.06 -19.54
N HIS A 106 5.66 -3.10 -18.72
CA HIS A 106 5.89 -3.07 -17.27
C HIS A 106 4.59 -3.43 -16.49
N SER A 107 3.78 -4.37 -16.98
CA SER A 107 2.60 -4.91 -16.28
C SER A 107 2.91 -6.22 -15.56
#